data_AF-A0A5K1HCX9-F1
#
_entry.id   AF-A0A5K1HCX9-F1
#
_cell.length_a   1.000
_cell.length_b   1.000
_cell.length_c   1.000
_cell.angle_alpha   90.00
_cell.angle_beta   90.00
_cell.angle_gamma   90.00
#
_symmetry.space_group_name_H-M   'P 1'
#
loop_
_entity.id
_entity.type
_entity.pdbx_description
1 polymer ?
#
loop_
_entity_poly.entity_id
_entity_poly.type
_entity_poly.pdbx_seq_one_letter_code
_entity_poly.pdbx_strand_id
1 'polypeptide(L)'
;SSIKFKTTFKNCVYDGFIYREWKQTWDDDWNIIWCEKEQVDWVFEKHRILPHMKINHFRGWYELCRKDMLNKNLKKFKRTLDKQNNKEESD
;
A
#
# COMPACT_ATOMS: atom_id res chain seq x y z
N SER A 1 -4.49 -18.70 17.58
CA SER A 1 -3.40 -17.73 17.41
C SER A 1 -3.96 -16.33 17.41
N SER A 2 -3.48 -15.46 18.31
CA SER A 2 -3.93 -14.05 18.41
C SER A 2 -3.23 -13.23 17.34
N ILE A 3 -3.97 -12.43 16.56
CA ILE A 3 -3.38 -11.50 15.58
C ILE A 3 -2.57 -10.43 16.34
N LYS A 4 -1.36 -10.16 15.83
CA LYS A 4 -0.47 -9.10 16.30
C LYS A 4 -0.49 -7.90 15.35
N PHE A 5 -0.62 -6.70 15.89
CA PHE A 5 -0.63 -5.47 15.10
C PHE A 5 0.45 -4.47 15.52
N LYS A 6 0.87 -3.64 14.56
CA LYS A 6 1.73 -2.47 14.74
C LYS A 6 0.99 -1.22 14.28
N THR A 7 0.94 -0.19 15.11
CA THR A 7 0.57 1.16 14.68
C THR A 7 1.06 2.19 15.70
N THR A 8 1.43 3.36 15.20
CA THR A 8 1.69 4.55 16.03
C THR A 8 0.39 5.31 16.34
N PHE A 9 -0.72 4.95 15.70
CA PHE A 9 -1.97 5.69 15.82
C PHE A 9 -2.64 5.40 17.16
N LYS A 10 -3.26 6.43 17.73
CA LYS A 10 -4.08 6.36 18.95
C LYS A 10 -5.46 6.96 18.65
N ASN A 11 -6.14 6.36 17.68
CA ASN A 11 -7.43 6.79 17.16
C ASN A 11 -8.36 5.58 16.93
N CYS A 12 -9.45 5.76 16.20
CA CYS A 12 -10.43 4.70 15.95
C CYS A 12 -9.87 3.42 15.31
N VAL A 13 -8.75 3.49 14.57
CA VAL A 13 -8.07 2.30 14.05
C VAL A 13 -7.49 1.48 15.19
N TYR A 14 -6.80 2.15 16.12
CA TYR A 14 -6.28 1.52 17.32
C TYR A 14 -7.40 0.91 18.16
N ASP A 15 -8.47 1.67 18.42
CA ASP A 15 -9.62 1.19 19.18
C ASP A 15 -10.27 -0.03 18.50
N GLY A 16 -10.34 -0.01 17.16
CA GLY A 16 -10.83 -1.13 16.36
C GLY A 16 -9.96 -2.38 16.44
N PHE A 17 -8.64 -2.24 16.61
CA PHE A 17 -7.77 -3.39 16.85
C PHE A 17 -7.91 -3.94 18.27
N ILE A 18 -8.04 -3.06 19.27
CA ILE A 18 -8.26 -3.46 20.66
C ILE A 18 -9.61 -4.17 20.83
N TYR A 19 -10.68 -3.65 20.21
CA TYR A 19 -12.01 -4.29 20.23
C TYR A 19 -12.01 -5.70 19.64
N ARG A 20 -11.11 -5.98 18.68
CA ARG A 20 -10.92 -7.32 18.09
C ARG A 20 -10.03 -8.23 18.92
N GLU A 21 -9.60 -7.78 20.11
CA GLU A 21 -8.67 -8.49 20.98
C GLU A 21 -7.33 -8.79 20.31
N TRP A 22 -6.93 -7.97 19.34
CA TRP A 22 -5.60 -8.09 18.72
C TRP A 22 -4.54 -7.52 19.66
N LYS A 23 -3.33 -8.06 19.58
CA LYS A 23 -2.23 -7.67 20.46
C LYS A 23 -1.30 -6.68 19.78
N GLN A 24 -1.07 -5.53 20.39
CA GLN A 24 -0.04 -4.61 19.91
C GLN A 24 1.35 -5.25 20.14
N THR A 25 2.23 -5.16 19.14
CA THR A 25 3.64 -5.57 19.25
C THR A 25 4.53 -4.49 18.62
N TRP A 26 5.82 -4.50 18.96
CA TRP A 26 6.86 -3.72 18.29
C TRP A 26 7.94 -4.63 17.68
N ASP A 27 7.85 -5.94 17.91
CA ASP A 27 8.78 -6.97 17.44
C ASP A 27 8.58 -7.27 15.96
N ASP A 28 9.54 -7.88 15.29
CA ASP A 28 9.45 -8.17 13.85
C ASP A 28 8.42 -9.25 13.49
N ASP A 29 7.88 -9.97 14.47
CA ASP A 29 6.75 -10.89 14.34
C ASP A 29 5.42 -10.16 14.48
N TRP A 30 4.88 -9.67 13.37
CA TRP A 30 3.59 -8.97 13.29
C TRP A 30 2.75 -9.49 12.13
N ASN A 31 1.42 -9.40 12.25
CA ASN A 31 0.50 -9.78 11.18
C ASN A 31 0.00 -8.57 10.40
N ILE A 32 -0.29 -7.46 11.08
CA ILE A 32 -0.81 -6.25 10.46
C ILE A 32 0.01 -5.05 10.91
N ILE A 33 0.43 -4.21 9.98
CA ILE A 33 0.92 -2.87 10.29
C ILE A 33 -0.01 -1.84 9.66
N TRP A 34 -0.42 -0.88 10.48
CA TRP A 34 -1.20 0.27 10.07
C TRP A 34 -0.37 1.53 10.30
N CYS A 35 0.08 2.13 9.21
CA CYS A 35 1.01 3.25 9.22
C CYS A 35 0.55 4.36 8.27
N GLU A 36 1.28 5.47 8.27
CA GLU A 36 1.12 6.52 7.27
C GLU A 36 1.69 6.05 5.92
N LYS A 37 1.21 6.66 4.82
CA LYS A 37 1.64 6.32 3.46
C LYS A 37 3.12 6.65 3.22
N GLU A 38 3.68 7.63 3.94
CA GLU A 38 5.09 8.00 3.89
C GLU A 38 6.00 6.92 4.49
N GLN A 39 5.46 6.05 5.35
CA GLN A 39 6.23 4.99 6.01
C GLN A 39 6.25 3.68 5.21
N VAL A 40 5.41 3.56 4.17
CA VAL A 40 5.24 2.29 3.44
C VAL A 40 6.55 1.82 2.80
N ASP A 41 7.33 2.72 2.21
CA ASP A 41 8.58 2.35 1.52
C ASP A 41 9.58 1.78 2.52
N TRP A 42 9.72 2.40 3.69
CA TRP A 42 10.57 1.88 4.77
C TRP A 42 10.11 0.50 5.26
N VAL A 43 8.80 0.26 5.38
CA VAL A 43 8.28 -1.06 5.79
C VAL A 43 8.66 -2.14 4.78
N PHE A 44 8.53 -1.86 3.48
CA PHE A 44 8.91 -2.78 2.41
C PHE A 44 10.42 -2.95 2.25
N GLU A 45 11.24 -1.95 2.60
CA GLU A 45 12.71 -2.02 2.58
C GLU A 45 13.26 -2.82 3.75
N LYS A 46 12.74 -2.58 4.97
CA LYS A 46 13.24 -3.21 6.18
C LYS A 46 12.84 -4.68 6.32
N HIS A 47 11.70 -5.05 5.74
CA HIS A 47 11.13 -6.39 5.91
C HIS A 47 10.89 -7.09 4.59
N ARG A 48 11.37 -8.32 4.47
CA ARG A 48 10.84 -9.26 3.48
C ARG A 48 9.42 -9.63 3.91
N ILE A 49 8.42 -9.04 3.26
CA ILE A 49 7.01 -9.25 3.59
C ILE A 49 6.64 -10.72 3.38
N LEU A 50 6.22 -11.38 4.46
CA LEU A 50 5.75 -12.76 4.47
C LEU A 50 4.25 -12.84 4.13
N PRO A 51 3.73 -13.99 3.66
CA PRO A 51 2.33 -14.10 3.24
C PRO A 51 1.29 -13.71 4.30
N HIS A 52 1.61 -13.90 5.58
CA HIS A 52 0.75 -13.56 6.71
C HIS A 52 0.81 -12.08 7.12
N MET A 53 1.77 -11.32 6.59
CA MET A 53 1.97 -9.91 6.88
C MET A 53 1.11 -9.06 5.95
N LYS A 54 0.40 -8.08 6.50
CA LYS A 54 -0.45 -7.14 5.76
C LYS A 54 -0.13 -5.71 6.14
N ILE A 55 -0.09 -4.84 5.14
CA ILE A 55 0.18 -3.40 5.25
C ILE A 55 -1.03 -2.67 4.64
N ASN A 56 -1.46 -1.58 5.24
CA ASN A 56 -2.63 -0.80 4.78
C ASN A 56 -2.36 0.05 3.52
N HIS A 57 -1.15 0.03 2.97
CA HIS A 57 -0.72 0.82 1.82
C HIS A 57 0.00 -0.05 0.79
N PHE A 58 -0.24 0.25 -0.49
CA PHE A 58 0.52 -0.29 -1.60
C PHE A 58 1.80 0.52 -1.83
N ARG A 59 2.89 -0.18 -2.16
CA ARG A 59 4.12 0.47 -2.64
C ARG A 59 3.84 1.21 -3.94
N GLY A 60 4.40 2.40 -4.11
CA GLY A 60 4.16 3.23 -5.30
C GLY A 60 2.80 3.94 -5.33
N TRP A 61 2.11 4.09 -4.19
CA TRP A 61 0.81 4.78 -4.07
C TRP A 61 0.79 6.17 -4.74
N TYR A 62 1.94 6.86 -4.76
CA TYR A 62 2.07 8.20 -5.31
C TYR A 62 1.80 8.27 -6.81
N GLU A 63 1.92 7.16 -7.55
CA GLU A 63 1.64 7.10 -8.99
C GLU A 63 0.20 7.47 -9.34
N LEU A 64 -0.73 7.22 -8.42
CA LEU A 64 -2.16 7.47 -8.61
C LEU A 64 -2.70 8.57 -7.69
N CYS A 65 -2.12 8.76 -6.50
CA CYS A 65 -2.66 9.72 -5.54
C CYS A 65 -2.04 11.13 -5.62
N ARG A 66 -0.87 11.30 -6.25
CA ARG A 66 -0.34 12.65 -6.53
C ARG A 66 -0.88 13.16 -7.86
N LYS A 67 -1.43 14.38 -7.87
CA LYS A 67 -2.09 14.97 -9.06
C LYS A 67 -1.16 15.07 -10.27
N ASP A 68 0.09 15.43 -10.07
CA ASP A 68 1.10 15.53 -11.13
C ASP A 68 1.47 14.16 -11.71
N MET A 69 1.67 13.15 -10.86
CA MET A 69 1.96 11.78 -11.28
C MET A 69 0.77 11.13 -11.99
N LEU A 70 -0.44 11.30 -11.44
CA LEU A 70 -1.67 10.79 -12.05
C LEU A 70 -1.85 11.36 -13.46
N ASN A 71 -1.71 12.67 -13.63
CA ASN A 71 -1.83 13.33 -14.94
C ASN A 71 -0.77 12.81 -15.92
N LYS A 72 0.49 12.69 -15.49
CA LYS A 72 1.57 12.13 -16.30
C LYS A 72 1.27 10.69 -16.74
N ASN A 73 0.81 9.85 -15.81
CA ASN A 73 0.53 8.45 -16.05
C ASN A 73 -0.68 8.25 -16.97
N LEU A 74 -1.76 9.02 -16.79
CA LEU A 74 -2.93 9.00 -17.68
C LEU A 74 -2.58 9.45 -19.11
N LYS A 75 -1.75 10.49 -19.25
CA LYS A 75 -1.25 10.92 -20.58
C LYS A 75 -0.42 9.83 -21.25
N LYS A 76 0.46 9.16 -20.50
CA LYS A 76 1.26 8.04 -21.02
C LYS A 76 0.37 6.86 -21.42
N PHE A 77 -0.63 6.53 -20.60
CA PHE A 77 -1.58 5.46 -20.85
C PHE A 77 -2.39 5.73 -22.13
N LYS A 78 -2.97 6.92 -22.28
CA LYS A 78 -3.69 7.32 -23.49
C LYS A 78 -2.82 7.20 -24.75
N ARG A 79 -1.60 7.75 -24.73
CA ARG A 79 -0.65 7.63 -25.86
C ARG A 79 -0.28 6.18 -26.20
N THR A 80 -0.32 5.28 -25.22
CA THR A 80 -0.01 3.86 -25.43
C THR A 80 -1.19 3.17 -26.12
N LEU A 81 -2.41 3.45 -25.70
CA LEU A 81 -3.63 2.94 -26.34
C LEU A 81 -3.77 3.45 -27.78
N ASP A 82 -3.57 4.75 -28.02
CA ASP A 82 -3.65 5.34 -29.37
C ASP A 82 -2.66 4.66 -30.33
N LYS A 83 -1.45 4.30 -29.84
CA LYS A 83 -0.44 3.58 -30.63
C LYS A 83 -0.81 2.12 -30.90
N GLN A 84 -1.48 1.46 -29.95
CA GLN A 84 -1.93 0.07 -30.12
C GLN A 84 -3.05 -0.01 -31.15
N ASN A 85 -4.06 0.85 -31.05
CA ASN A 85 -5.16 0.91 -32.03
C ASN A 85 -4.65 1.18 -33.45
N ASN A 86 -3.75 2.16 -33.62
CA ASN A 86 -3.19 2.46 -34.94
C ASN A 86 -2.39 1.28 -35.54
N LYS A 87 -1.82 0.42 -34.68
CA LYS A 87 -1.10 -0.77 -35.14
C LYS A 87 -2.07 -1.86 -35.57
N GLU A 88 -3.13 -2.08 -34.80
CA GLU A 88 -4.20 -3.03 -35.13
C GLU A 88 -4.98 -2.65 -36.40
N GLU A 89 -5.17 -1.37 -36.69
CA GLU A 89 -5.80 -0.91 -37.94
C GLU A 89 -4.90 -1.05 -39.19
N SER A 90 -3.60 -1.23 -38.99
CA SER A 90 -2.60 -1.32 -40.08
C SER A 90 -2.21 -2.76 -40.42
N ASP A 91 -2.64 -3.74 -39.62
CA ASP A 91 -2.43 -5.19 -39.81
C ASP A 91 -3.69 -5.83 -40.44
#